data_AF-A0A8S8YQM8-F1
#
_entry.id   AF-A0A8S8YQM8-F1
#
_cell.length_a   1.000
_cell.length_b   1.000
_cell.length_c   1.000
_cell.angle_alpha   90.00
_cell.angle_beta   90.00
_cell.angle_gamma   90.00
#
_symmetry.space_group_name_H-M   'P 1'
#
loop_
_entity.id
_entity.type
_entity.pdbx_description
1 polymer ?
#
loop_
_entity_poly.entity_id
_entity_poly.type
_entity_poly.pdbx_seq_one_letter_code
_entity_poly.pdbx_strand_id
1 'polypeptide(L)'
;MVDLLVERETFGHGGNQEVVRPFAAAGDVELLLVTPQMQSFEAGKKAEAGEVPLSEEDVPHWDDDFPFWQSTTVELEGRTVSFRRIVMPMVENDEDMANWLDSVAVDAVVCSGSRRNVSMWEDWMAPTASLVRASANAGRPTLGICFGHQLLCHALGATIERADSLSSGIWDLDFTEIGVDDELLTSHVLDDSCVAGLFTHQDHVMSVPESCFSSMLNKP
;
A
#
# COMPACT_ATOMS: atom_id res chain seq x y z
N MET A 1 1.66 2.95 11.57
CA MET A 1 1.22 2.83 10.16
C MET A 1 1.52 1.42 9.66
N VAL A 2 0.65 0.85 8.82
CA VAL A 2 0.96 -0.39 8.08
C VAL A 2 1.39 -0.05 6.65
N ASP A 3 2.50 -0.62 6.19
CA ASP A 3 2.93 -0.57 4.78
C ASP A 3 2.98 -1.98 4.19
N LEU A 4 2.19 -2.20 3.14
CA LEU A 4 2.06 -3.47 2.43
C LEU A 4 2.97 -3.51 1.19
N LEU A 5 3.49 -4.71 0.89
CA LEU A 5 4.14 -5.07 -0.39
C LEU A 5 5.53 -4.47 -0.64
N VAL A 6 6.39 -4.48 0.37
CA VAL A 6 7.82 -4.17 0.17
C VAL A 6 8.50 -5.30 -0.66
N GLU A 7 8.35 -5.30 -1.98
CA GLU A 7 9.08 -6.18 -2.92
C GLU A 7 10.51 -5.69 -3.21
N ARG A 8 11.20 -5.10 -2.23
CA ARG A 8 12.42 -4.36 -2.50
C ARG A 8 13.60 -4.84 -1.69
N GLU A 9 14.72 -4.89 -2.40
CA GLU A 9 16.12 -5.08 -1.96
C GLU A 9 16.55 -4.17 -0.79
N THR A 10 15.72 -3.18 -0.42
CA THR A 10 16.06 -2.05 0.44
C THR A 10 15.06 -1.91 1.59
N PHE A 11 15.06 -2.87 2.51
CA PHE A 11 14.37 -2.75 3.79
C PHE A 11 14.85 -1.48 4.53
N GLY A 12 13.92 -0.59 4.86
CA GLY A 12 14.22 0.66 5.54
C GLY A 12 15.03 1.68 4.73
N HIS A 13 15.12 1.56 3.39
CA HIS A 13 15.81 2.50 2.51
C HIS A 13 14.97 2.84 1.27
N GLY A 14 15.24 3.98 0.62
CA GLY A 14 14.55 4.37 -0.62
C GLY A 14 13.07 4.69 -0.44
N GLY A 15 12.19 4.05 -1.21
CA GLY A 15 10.76 4.39 -1.30
C GLY A 15 9.99 4.40 0.02
N ASN A 16 10.33 3.51 0.96
CA ASN A 16 9.69 3.49 2.28
C ASN A 16 10.07 4.73 3.09
N GLN A 17 11.31 5.20 2.99
CA GLN A 17 11.72 6.43 3.66
C GLN A 17 11.00 7.64 3.05
N GLU A 18 10.80 7.68 1.73
CA GLU A 18 10.11 8.78 1.06
C GLU A 18 8.63 8.86 1.46
N VAL A 19 7.93 7.73 1.58
CA VAL A 19 6.55 7.71 2.10
C VAL A 19 6.48 8.18 3.55
N VAL A 20 7.47 7.81 4.37
CA VAL A 20 7.46 8.07 5.82
C VAL A 20 7.96 9.46 6.17
N ARG A 21 8.84 10.05 5.36
CA ARG A 21 9.52 11.32 5.64
C ARG A 21 8.57 12.45 6.03
N PRO A 22 7.42 12.69 5.35
CA PRO A 22 6.48 13.73 5.78
C PRO A 22 5.90 13.48 7.18
N PHE A 23 5.62 12.23 7.54
CA PHE A 23 5.12 11.85 8.86
C PHE A 23 6.21 11.97 9.93
N ALA A 24 7.43 11.51 9.61
CA ALA A 24 8.60 11.63 10.48
C ALA A 24 8.98 13.09 10.74
N ALA A 25 8.65 14.03 9.84
CA ALA A 25 8.81 15.46 10.09
C ALA A 25 7.81 16.01 11.14
N ALA A 26 6.63 15.39 11.26
CA ALA A 26 5.56 15.80 12.17
C ALA A 26 5.66 15.14 13.56
N GLY A 27 6.18 13.91 13.68
CA GLY A 27 6.26 13.19 14.95
C GLY A 27 7.01 11.87 14.84
N ASP A 28 7.07 11.12 15.95
CA ASP A 28 7.62 9.76 15.94
C ASP A 28 6.68 8.84 15.16
N VAL A 29 7.24 7.99 14.31
CA VAL A 29 6.48 7.10 13.42
C VAL A 29 7.00 5.69 13.55
N GLU A 30 6.07 4.76 13.71
CA GLU A 30 6.32 3.33 13.61
C GLU A 30 5.67 2.74 12.35
N LEU A 31 6.43 1.92 11.65
CA LEU A 31 5.99 1.16 10.50
C LEU A 31 5.92 -0.33 10.82
N LEU A 32 4.71 -0.85 10.71
CA LEU A 32 4.41 -2.27 10.69
C LEU A 32 4.38 -2.73 9.24
N LEU A 33 5.27 -3.65 8.88
CA LEU A 33 5.45 -4.12 7.52
C LEU A 33 4.83 -5.50 7.38
N VAL A 34 3.93 -5.66 6.41
CA VAL A 34 3.30 -6.94 6.10
C VAL A 34 3.63 -7.35 4.67
N THR A 35 3.93 -8.64 4.48
CA THR A 35 4.35 -9.20 3.19
C THR A 35 3.50 -10.42 2.81
N PRO A 36 2.20 -10.23 2.54
CA PRO A 36 1.27 -11.33 2.26
C PRO A 36 1.69 -12.20 1.09
N GLN A 37 2.41 -11.64 0.11
CA GLN A 37 2.93 -12.36 -1.04
C GLN A 37 4.02 -13.38 -0.70
N MET A 38 4.68 -13.22 0.45
CA MET A 38 5.70 -14.16 0.95
C MET A 38 5.18 -14.99 2.13
N GLN A 39 4.20 -14.48 2.88
CA GLN A 39 3.68 -15.10 4.09
C GLN A 39 2.78 -16.30 3.75
N SER A 40 2.98 -17.42 4.44
CA SER A 40 2.07 -18.56 4.31
C SER A 40 0.69 -18.29 4.93
N PHE A 41 -0.34 -18.93 4.38
CA PHE A 41 -1.69 -18.89 4.96
C PHE A 41 -1.74 -19.47 6.38
N GLU A 42 -0.94 -20.50 6.66
CA GLU A 42 -0.89 -21.12 7.99
C GLU A 42 -0.30 -20.17 9.04
N ALA A 43 0.76 -19.42 8.68
CA ALA A 43 1.34 -18.41 9.55
C ALA A 43 0.32 -17.32 9.93
N GLY A 44 -0.64 -17.02 9.06
CA GLY A 44 -1.70 -16.04 9.32
C GLY A 44 -2.51 -16.29 10.59
N LYS A 45 -2.60 -17.53 11.07
CA LYS A 45 -3.27 -17.86 12.35
C LYS A 45 -2.58 -17.23 13.56
N LYS A 46 -1.27 -16.96 13.48
CA LYS A 46 -0.52 -16.30 14.57
C LYS A 46 -1.06 -14.89 14.83
N ALA A 47 -1.62 -14.22 13.82
CA ALA A 47 -2.19 -12.88 13.95
C ALA A 47 -3.44 -12.81 14.86
N GLU A 48 -4.08 -13.94 15.18
CA GLU A 48 -5.17 -14.01 16.17
C GLU A 48 -4.71 -13.57 17.58
N ALA A 49 -3.40 -13.64 17.85
CA ALA A 49 -2.80 -13.15 19.10
C ALA A 49 -2.52 -11.63 19.09
N GLY A 50 -2.93 -10.92 18.04
CA GLY A 50 -2.68 -9.49 17.85
C GLY A 50 -1.39 -9.23 17.08
N GLU A 51 -0.53 -8.38 17.62
CA GLU A 51 0.74 -8.04 16.99
C GLU A 51 1.79 -9.14 17.21
N VAL A 52 2.12 -9.88 16.15
CA VAL A 52 3.13 -10.94 16.19
C VAL A 52 4.26 -10.63 15.21
N PRO A 53 5.53 -10.59 15.65
CA PRO A 53 6.67 -10.41 14.75
C PRO A 53 6.73 -11.52 13.70
N LEU A 54 6.96 -11.15 12.44
CA LEU A 54 7.18 -12.10 11.35
C LEU A 54 8.55 -12.76 11.51
N SER A 55 8.66 -14.05 11.22
CA SER A 55 9.91 -14.81 11.24
C SER A 55 10.15 -15.53 9.91
N GLU A 56 11.36 -16.02 9.68
CA GLU A 56 11.73 -16.71 8.43
C GLU A 56 10.86 -17.96 8.16
N GLU A 57 10.42 -18.67 9.21
CA GLU A 57 9.52 -19.83 9.06
C GLU A 57 8.12 -19.46 8.53
N ASP A 58 7.71 -18.19 8.68
CA ASP A 58 6.40 -17.71 8.23
C ASP A 58 6.36 -17.42 6.74
N VAL A 59 7.55 -17.28 6.11
CA VAL A 59 7.75 -16.87 4.73
C VAL A 59 8.45 -17.96 3.91
N PRO A 60 7.81 -19.12 3.66
CA PRO A 60 8.47 -20.28 3.03
C PRO A 60 8.91 -20.04 1.57
N HIS A 61 8.51 -18.93 0.98
CA HIS A 61 8.86 -18.51 -0.38
C HIS A 61 9.69 -17.23 -0.39
N TRP A 62 10.39 -16.93 0.72
CA TRP A 62 11.27 -15.79 0.80
C TRP A 62 12.31 -15.80 -0.33
N ASP A 63 12.62 -14.60 -0.83
CA ASP A 63 13.64 -14.41 -1.85
C ASP A 63 15.02 -14.37 -1.19
N ASP A 64 15.76 -15.48 -1.30
CA ASP A 64 17.08 -15.67 -0.69
C ASP A 64 18.17 -14.77 -1.31
N ASP A 65 17.88 -14.03 -2.37
CA ASP A 65 18.77 -12.98 -2.88
C ASP A 65 18.95 -11.84 -1.84
N PHE A 66 18.07 -11.75 -0.83
CA PHE A 66 18.14 -10.75 0.23
C PHE A 66 18.03 -11.36 1.64
N PRO A 67 18.84 -10.88 2.60
CA PRO A 67 18.69 -11.29 3.99
C PRO A 67 17.31 -10.91 4.54
N PHE A 68 16.72 -11.79 5.34
CA PHE A 68 15.52 -11.49 6.11
C PHE A 68 15.87 -10.58 7.29
N TRP A 69 15.11 -9.51 7.47
CA TRP A 69 15.24 -8.60 8.62
C TRP A 69 13.90 -8.51 9.35
N GLN A 70 13.82 -8.99 10.59
CA GLN A 70 12.57 -8.86 11.34
C GLN A 70 12.25 -7.40 11.67
N SER A 71 13.26 -6.61 12.02
CA SER A 71 13.10 -5.18 12.32
C SER A 71 14.37 -4.39 12.04
N THR A 72 14.22 -3.09 11.86
CA THR A 72 15.32 -2.13 11.82
C THR A 72 14.86 -0.78 12.35
N THR A 73 15.80 0.11 12.59
CA THR A 73 15.54 1.48 13.01
C THR A 73 16.47 2.41 12.25
N VAL A 74 15.94 3.54 11.80
CA VAL A 74 16.69 4.55 11.05
C VAL A 74 16.39 5.92 11.61
N GLU A 75 17.33 6.85 11.45
CA GLU A 75 17.14 8.26 11.78
C GLU A 75 16.69 9.01 10.52
N LEU A 76 15.51 9.63 10.56
CA LEU A 76 14.93 10.43 9.48
C LEU A 76 14.43 11.76 10.06
N GLU A 77 14.84 12.87 9.44
CA GLU A 77 14.45 14.23 9.87
C GLU A 77 14.72 14.50 11.38
N GLY A 78 15.77 13.87 11.93
CA GLY A 78 16.15 13.99 13.34
C GLY A 78 15.28 13.20 14.32
N ARG A 79 14.46 12.27 13.81
CA ARG A 79 13.65 11.35 14.62
C ARG A 79 13.97 9.89 14.31
N THR A 80 13.81 9.07 15.33
CA THR A 80 13.95 7.61 15.23
C THR A 80 12.69 7.01 14.64
N VAL A 81 12.82 6.30 13.52
CA VAL A 81 11.71 5.57 12.86
C VAL A 81 11.96 4.07 12.97
N SER A 82 11.02 3.34 13.57
CA SER A 82 11.06 1.88 13.67
C SER A 82 10.34 1.22 12.48
N PHE A 83 10.94 0.18 11.95
CA PHE A 83 10.36 -0.69 10.93
C PHE A 83 10.31 -2.11 11.49
N ARG A 84 9.13 -2.72 11.59
CA ARG A 84 8.94 -4.05 12.16
C ARG A 84 8.08 -4.89 11.24
N ARG A 85 8.57 -6.05 10.81
CA ARG A 85 7.77 -7.02 10.06
C ARG A 85 6.86 -7.76 11.03
N ILE A 86 5.57 -7.80 10.72
CA ILE A 86 4.57 -8.52 11.52
C ILE A 86 3.79 -9.48 10.64
N VAL A 87 3.24 -10.51 11.27
CA VAL A 87 2.28 -11.42 10.65
C VAL A 87 0.96 -10.69 10.47
N MET A 88 0.33 -10.84 9.30
CA MET A 88 -1.06 -10.42 9.07
C MET A 88 -2.02 -11.61 8.96
N PRO A 89 -3.33 -11.43 9.23
CA PRO A 89 -4.33 -12.44 8.91
C PRO A 89 -4.33 -12.76 7.42
N MET A 90 -4.41 -14.05 7.08
CA MET A 90 -4.52 -14.52 5.69
C MET A 90 -5.95 -15.01 5.42
N VAL A 91 -6.93 -14.16 5.73
CA VAL A 91 -8.37 -14.45 5.61
C VAL A 91 -9.07 -13.42 4.73
N GLU A 92 -10.13 -13.85 4.07
CA GLU A 92 -11.01 -13.00 3.24
C GLU A 92 -12.26 -12.59 4.03
N ASN A 93 -12.06 -12.00 5.21
CA ASN A 93 -13.14 -11.55 6.07
C ASN A 93 -12.84 -10.14 6.59
N ASP A 94 -13.63 -9.17 6.15
CA ASP A 94 -13.42 -7.76 6.47
C ASP A 94 -13.66 -7.44 7.95
N GLU A 95 -14.55 -8.18 8.63
CA GLU A 95 -14.81 -7.99 10.06
C GLU A 95 -13.61 -8.47 10.88
N ASP A 96 -13.09 -9.66 10.58
CA ASP A 96 -11.89 -10.21 11.23
C ASP A 96 -10.68 -9.29 10.98
N MET A 97 -10.55 -8.79 9.76
CA MET A 97 -9.47 -7.90 9.37
C MET A 97 -9.56 -6.52 10.03
N ALA A 98 -10.76 -5.95 10.15
CA ALA A 98 -10.99 -4.70 10.89
C ALA A 98 -10.65 -4.87 12.38
N ASN A 99 -11.11 -5.96 13.00
CA ASN A 99 -10.80 -6.28 14.39
C ASN A 99 -9.29 -6.44 14.62
N TRP A 100 -8.59 -7.07 13.68
CA TRP A 100 -7.13 -7.18 13.76
C TRP A 100 -6.43 -5.83 13.65
N LEU A 101 -6.81 -4.98 12.67
CA LEU A 101 -6.28 -3.62 12.53
C LEU A 101 -6.47 -2.78 13.80
N ASP A 102 -7.61 -2.95 14.49
CA ASP A 102 -7.87 -2.35 15.80
C ASP A 102 -6.94 -2.90 16.89
N SER A 103 -6.74 -4.23 16.92
CA SER A 103 -5.88 -4.88 17.92
C SER A 103 -4.42 -4.47 17.84
N VAL A 104 -3.94 -4.13 16.64
CA VAL A 104 -2.57 -3.65 16.39
C VAL A 104 -2.47 -2.12 16.35
N ALA A 105 -3.54 -1.40 16.73
CA ALA A 105 -3.60 0.05 16.87
C ALA A 105 -3.10 0.82 15.62
N VAL A 106 -3.60 0.46 14.45
CA VAL A 106 -3.14 1.05 13.18
C VAL A 106 -3.92 2.32 12.85
N ASP A 107 -3.21 3.45 12.78
CA ASP A 107 -3.78 4.74 12.43
C ASP A 107 -4.03 4.93 10.92
N ALA A 108 -3.20 4.30 10.08
CA ALA A 108 -3.23 4.45 8.63
C ALA A 108 -2.62 3.24 7.92
N VAL A 109 -3.10 2.98 6.70
CA VAL A 109 -2.66 1.89 5.82
C VAL A 109 -2.13 2.44 4.52
N VAL A 110 -0.95 1.97 4.11
CA VAL A 110 -0.35 2.27 2.80
C VAL A 110 -0.12 0.95 2.07
N CYS A 111 -0.62 0.84 0.85
CA CYS A 111 -0.35 -0.29 -0.03
C CYS A 111 0.52 0.19 -1.19
N SER A 112 1.79 -0.23 -1.19
CA SER A 112 2.77 0.19 -2.18
C SER A 112 2.63 -0.57 -3.51
N GLY A 113 3.50 -0.23 -4.47
CA GLY A 113 3.53 -0.90 -5.77
C GLY A 113 4.22 -2.28 -5.70
N SER A 114 3.75 -3.23 -6.51
CA SER A 114 4.32 -4.58 -6.68
C SER A 114 4.64 -4.82 -8.16
N ARG A 115 5.54 -5.78 -8.46
CA ARG A 115 5.78 -6.28 -9.83
C ARG A 115 4.64 -7.18 -10.34
N ARG A 116 3.63 -7.46 -9.50
CA ARG A 116 2.45 -8.24 -9.84
C ARG A 116 1.37 -7.37 -10.46
N ASN A 117 0.37 -8.02 -11.05
CA ASN A 117 -0.71 -7.37 -11.79
C ASN A 117 -2.03 -7.85 -11.18
N VAL A 118 -2.93 -6.94 -10.82
CA VAL A 118 -4.23 -7.30 -10.22
C VAL A 118 -5.06 -8.13 -11.20
N SER A 119 -4.88 -7.93 -12.52
CA SER A 119 -5.51 -8.76 -13.55
C SER A 119 -5.02 -10.21 -13.57
N MET A 120 -3.86 -10.49 -12.95
CA MET A 120 -3.26 -11.82 -12.81
C MET A 120 -3.33 -12.22 -11.34
N TRP A 121 -4.54 -12.55 -10.90
CA TRP A 121 -4.84 -12.78 -9.50
C TRP A 121 -4.00 -13.89 -8.88
N GLU A 122 -3.47 -13.62 -7.69
CA GLU A 122 -2.74 -14.58 -6.85
C GLU A 122 -3.44 -14.69 -5.49
N ASP A 123 -3.38 -15.86 -4.85
CA ASP A 123 -4.19 -16.14 -3.65
C ASP A 123 -3.97 -15.13 -2.50
N TRP A 124 -2.75 -14.64 -2.33
CA TRP A 124 -2.42 -13.64 -1.31
C TRP A 124 -3.09 -12.27 -1.55
N MET A 125 -3.53 -11.98 -2.77
CA MET A 125 -4.19 -10.71 -3.11
C MET A 125 -5.56 -10.60 -2.44
N ALA A 126 -6.23 -11.72 -2.17
CA ALA A 126 -7.55 -11.72 -1.55
C ALA A 126 -7.57 -11.24 -0.08
N PRO A 127 -6.72 -11.77 0.84
CA PRO A 127 -6.60 -11.20 2.18
C PRO A 127 -6.04 -9.77 2.14
N THR A 128 -5.17 -9.45 1.18
CA THR A 128 -4.66 -8.08 1.00
C THR A 128 -5.79 -7.10 0.62
N ALA A 129 -6.67 -7.50 -0.30
CA ALA A 129 -7.86 -6.76 -0.68
C ALA A 129 -8.82 -6.55 0.51
N SER A 130 -9.00 -7.58 1.34
CA SER A 130 -9.79 -7.47 2.58
C SER A 130 -9.18 -6.46 3.55
N LEU A 131 -7.85 -6.44 3.73
CA LEU A 131 -7.17 -5.47 4.58
C LEU A 131 -7.38 -4.02 4.14
N VAL A 132 -7.12 -3.71 2.87
CA VAL A 132 -7.27 -2.33 2.38
C VAL A 132 -8.73 -1.90 2.37
N ARG A 133 -9.68 -2.81 2.08
CA ARG A 133 -11.13 -2.53 2.13
C ARG A 133 -11.63 -2.34 3.55
N ALA A 134 -11.24 -3.21 4.49
CA ALA A 134 -11.63 -3.09 5.90
C ALA A 134 -11.11 -1.79 6.51
N SER A 135 -9.86 -1.43 6.21
CA SER A 135 -9.28 -0.14 6.60
C SER A 135 -10.09 1.04 6.05
N ALA A 136 -10.33 1.07 4.73
CA ALA A 136 -11.06 2.15 4.08
C ALA A 136 -12.51 2.27 4.59
N ASN A 137 -13.23 1.15 4.73
CA ASN A 137 -14.62 1.14 5.21
C ASN A 137 -14.76 1.58 6.67
N ALA A 138 -13.72 1.39 7.48
CA ALA A 138 -13.67 1.88 8.85
C ALA A 138 -13.30 3.38 8.94
N GLY A 139 -13.08 4.06 7.81
CA GLY A 139 -12.68 5.46 7.78
C GLY A 139 -11.21 5.70 8.15
N ARG A 140 -10.38 4.64 8.19
CA ARG A 140 -8.94 4.78 8.40
C ARG A 140 -8.28 5.32 7.12
N PRO A 141 -7.43 6.36 7.21
CA PRO A 141 -6.65 6.83 6.07
C PRO A 141 -5.95 5.67 5.36
N THR A 142 -6.28 5.47 4.08
CA THR A 142 -5.78 4.34 3.28
C THR A 142 -5.27 4.85 1.94
N LEU A 143 -3.99 4.65 1.66
CA LEU A 143 -3.33 5.09 0.43
C LEU A 143 -2.88 3.89 -0.40
N GLY A 144 -3.30 3.82 -1.66
CA GLY A 144 -2.79 2.85 -2.63
C GLY A 144 -1.88 3.52 -3.66
N ILE A 145 -0.74 2.91 -3.98
CA ILE A 145 0.22 3.43 -4.98
C ILE A 145 0.49 2.35 -6.03
N CYS A 146 0.39 2.69 -7.32
CA CYS A 146 0.51 1.75 -8.45
C CYS A 146 -0.38 0.50 -8.24
N PHE A 147 0.19 -0.70 -8.12
CA PHE A 147 -0.54 -1.92 -7.78
C PHE A 147 -1.49 -1.74 -6.59
N GLY A 148 -1.06 -1.05 -5.52
CA GLY A 148 -1.88 -0.83 -4.34
C GLY A 148 -3.14 -0.01 -4.61
N HIS A 149 -3.10 0.98 -5.53
CA HIS A 149 -4.32 1.71 -5.91
C HIS A 149 -5.26 0.82 -6.73
N GLN A 150 -4.71 -0.01 -7.62
CA GLN A 150 -5.50 -0.94 -8.43
C GLN A 150 -6.20 -1.95 -7.54
N LEU A 151 -5.47 -2.51 -6.57
CA LEU A 151 -6.02 -3.47 -5.62
C LEU A 151 -7.09 -2.83 -4.72
N LEU A 152 -6.86 -1.62 -4.22
CA LEU A 152 -7.85 -0.89 -3.43
C LEU A 152 -9.12 -0.61 -4.24
N CYS A 153 -8.99 -0.09 -5.46
CA CYS A 153 -10.13 0.13 -6.34
C CYS A 153 -10.87 -1.19 -6.63
N HIS A 154 -10.15 -2.26 -6.96
CA HIS A 154 -10.72 -3.58 -7.17
C HIS A 154 -11.50 -4.08 -5.94
N ALA A 155 -10.89 -3.96 -4.76
CA ALA A 155 -11.50 -4.36 -3.51
C ALA A 155 -12.82 -3.62 -3.24
N LEU A 156 -12.90 -2.34 -3.63
CA LEU A 156 -14.09 -1.49 -3.55
C LEU A 156 -15.09 -1.69 -4.71
N GLY A 157 -14.86 -2.66 -5.60
CA GLY A 157 -15.80 -3.02 -6.68
C GLY A 157 -15.49 -2.42 -8.04
N ALA A 158 -14.34 -1.76 -8.22
CA ALA A 158 -13.90 -1.32 -9.55
C ALA A 158 -13.53 -2.51 -10.44
N THR A 159 -13.72 -2.34 -11.74
CA THR A 159 -13.20 -3.29 -12.74
C THR A 159 -11.76 -2.93 -13.08
N ILE A 160 -10.87 -3.93 -13.07
CA ILE A 160 -9.48 -3.80 -13.50
C ILE A 160 -9.32 -4.52 -14.83
N GLU A 161 -8.77 -3.83 -15.82
CA GLU A 161 -8.45 -4.43 -17.12
C GLU A 161 -6.97 -4.27 -17.43
N ARG A 162 -6.41 -5.28 -18.09
CA ARG A 162 -5.05 -5.24 -18.60
C ARG A 162 -5.04 -4.67 -20.01
N ALA A 163 -4.27 -3.61 -20.24
CA ALA A 163 -4.05 -3.04 -21.56
C ALA A 163 -3.18 -3.94 -22.44
N ASP A 164 -3.36 -3.84 -23.75
CA ASP A 164 -2.57 -4.59 -24.75
C ASP A 164 -1.07 -4.23 -24.72
N SER A 165 -0.74 -3.01 -24.28
CA SER A 165 0.61 -2.49 -24.21
C SER A 165 0.92 -1.85 -22.85
N LEU A 166 2.19 -1.89 -22.46
CA LEU A 166 2.67 -1.22 -21.24
C LEU A 166 2.61 0.31 -21.38
N SER A 167 1.95 0.97 -20.42
CA SER A 167 2.09 2.42 -20.23
C SER A 167 3.39 2.68 -19.47
N SER A 168 4.40 3.19 -20.19
CA SER A 168 5.70 3.56 -19.62
C SER A 168 6.10 4.97 -20.06
N GLY A 169 6.09 5.92 -19.13
CA GLY A 169 6.47 7.30 -19.43
C GLY A 169 6.04 8.29 -18.36
N ILE A 170 6.40 9.55 -18.58
CA ILE A 170 5.97 10.68 -17.78
C ILE A 170 4.85 11.38 -18.54
N TRP A 171 3.75 11.64 -17.86
CA TRP A 171 2.57 12.27 -18.45
C TRP A 171 2.08 13.42 -17.56
N ASP A 172 1.74 14.54 -18.17
CA ASP A 172 1.12 15.66 -17.48
C ASP A 172 -0.34 15.31 -17.15
N LEU A 173 -0.66 15.34 -15.86
CA LEU A 173 -1.99 15.09 -15.33
C LEU A 173 -2.74 16.39 -15.18
N ASP A 174 -3.99 16.36 -15.63
CA ASP A 174 -4.94 17.44 -15.45
C ASP A 174 -5.83 17.10 -14.25
N PHE A 175 -6.14 18.10 -13.44
CA PHE A 175 -7.03 17.94 -12.30
C PHE A 175 -8.50 17.87 -12.73
N THR A 176 -9.31 17.14 -11.97
CA THR A 176 -10.77 17.33 -11.99
C THR A 176 -11.15 18.59 -11.20
N GLU A 177 -12.41 19.02 -11.28
CA GLU A 177 -12.91 20.15 -10.46
C GLU A 177 -12.66 19.96 -8.96
N ILE A 178 -12.69 18.72 -8.47
CA ILE A 178 -12.44 18.39 -7.06
C ILE A 178 -10.93 18.38 -6.76
N GLY A 179 -10.10 17.90 -7.69
CA GLY A 179 -8.67 17.74 -7.46
C GLY A 179 -7.87 19.04 -7.42
N VAL A 180 -8.39 20.13 -7.99
CA VAL A 180 -7.74 21.46 -7.93
C VAL A 180 -7.60 21.95 -6.48
N ASP A 181 -8.52 21.57 -5.61
CA ASP A 181 -8.52 21.98 -4.19
C ASP A 181 -7.96 20.87 -3.26
N ASP A 182 -7.42 19.78 -3.82
CA ASP A 182 -6.90 18.64 -3.05
C ASP A 182 -5.45 18.91 -2.58
N GLU A 183 -5.29 19.25 -1.29
CA GLU A 183 -3.99 19.58 -0.69
C GLU A 183 -2.93 18.47 -0.88
N LEU A 184 -3.34 17.20 -0.97
CA LEU A 184 -2.40 16.09 -1.22
C LEU A 184 -1.74 16.20 -2.60
N LEU A 185 -2.46 16.78 -3.57
CA LEU A 185 -2.00 16.88 -4.95
C LEU A 185 -1.46 18.26 -5.30
N THR A 186 -1.88 19.32 -4.61
CA THR A 186 -1.57 20.70 -5.01
C THR A 186 -0.59 21.42 -4.09
N SER A 187 -0.30 20.91 -2.89
CA SER A 187 0.60 21.56 -1.92
C SER A 187 2.03 21.81 -2.42
N HIS A 188 2.48 21.07 -3.45
CA HIS A 188 3.80 21.20 -4.07
C HIS A 188 3.78 21.94 -5.42
N VAL A 189 2.60 22.36 -5.87
CA VAL A 189 2.34 22.94 -7.19
C VAL A 189 2.23 24.46 -7.04
N LEU A 190 2.89 25.22 -7.90
CA LEU A 190 2.69 26.67 -8.00
C LEU A 190 1.49 26.96 -8.93
N ASP A 191 0.73 28.04 -8.69
CA ASP A 191 -0.49 28.39 -9.43
C ASP A 191 -0.40 28.07 -10.95
N ASP A 192 -1.43 27.40 -11.49
CA ASP A 192 -1.61 26.95 -12.88
C ASP A 192 -0.67 25.84 -13.42
N SER A 193 0.12 25.16 -12.58
CA SER A 193 1.03 24.10 -13.05
C SER A 193 0.36 22.71 -13.10
N CYS A 194 0.64 21.92 -14.14
CA CYS A 194 0.24 20.50 -14.20
C CYS A 194 1.14 19.62 -13.31
N VAL A 195 0.62 18.48 -12.85
CA VAL A 195 1.42 17.48 -12.12
C VAL A 195 1.90 16.42 -13.12
N ALA A 196 3.22 16.26 -13.24
CA ALA A 196 3.78 15.19 -14.05
C ALA A 196 3.82 13.88 -13.25
N GLY A 197 3.07 12.87 -13.71
CA GLY A 197 3.06 11.53 -13.12
C GLY A 197 3.97 10.57 -13.89
N LEU A 198 4.70 9.72 -13.17
CA LEU A 198 5.40 8.57 -13.76
C LEU A 198 4.46 7.37 -13.79
N PHE A 199 4.25 6.81 -14.99
CA PHE A 199 3.43 5.64 -15.22
C PHE A 199 4.31 4.48 -15.68
N THR A 200 4.17 3.33 -15.01
CA THR A 200 4.85 2.08 -15.37
C THR A 200 3.97 0.88 -15.04
N HIS A 201 2.81 0.80 -15.66
CA HIS A 201 1.83 -0.26 -15.43
C HIS A 201 1.20 -0.73 -16.74
N GLN A 202 0.60 -1.91 -16.69
CA GLN A 202 -0.21 -2.45 -17.79
C GLN A 202 -1.67 -2.67 -17.38
N ASP A 203 -1.97 -2.63 -16.08
CA ASP A 203 -3.33 -2.73 -15.58
C ASP A 203 -3.93 -1.34 -15.36
N HIS A 204 -5.22 -1.17 -15.66
CA HIS A 204 -5.94 0.08 -15.56
C HIS A 204 -7.21 -0.10 -14.71
N VAL A 205 -7.50 0.89 -13.88
CA VAL A 205 -8.78 1.00 -13.18
C VAL A 205 -9.79 1.57 -14.17
N MET A 206 -10.79 0.78 -14.54
CA MET A 206 -11.75 1.13 -15.59
C MET A 206 -12.98 1.88 -15.07
N SER A 207 -13.19 1.83 -13.75
CA SER A 207 -14.31 2.51 -13.10
C SER A 207 -13.89 3.08 -11.75
N VAL A 208 -14.42 4.25 -11.42
CA VAL A 208 -14.34 4.78 -10.05
C VAL A 208 -15.41 4.07 -9.22
N PRO A 209 -15.08 3.49 -8.05
CA PRO A 209 -16.09 2.93 -7.15
C PRO A 209 -17.16 3.96 -6.77
N GLU A 210 -18.41 3.53 -6.53
CA GLU A 210 -19.54 4.46 -6.28
C GLU A 210 -19.32 5.40 -5.07
N SER A 211 -18.54 4.97 -4.09
CA SER A 211 -18.18 5.74 -2.90
C SER A 211 -16.92 6.60 -3.06
N CYS A 212 -16.35 6.65 -4.26
CA CYS A 212 -15.11 7.36 -4.56
C CYS A 212 -15.32 8.45 -5.60
N PHE A 213 -14.39 9.43 -5.62
CA PHE A 213 -14.27 10.43 -6.67
C PHE A 213 -12.85 10.38 -7.24
N SER A 214 -12.69 10.82 -8.49
CA SER A 214 -11.37 10.99 -9.09
C SER A 214 -10.92 12.43 -8.95
N SER A 215 -9.76 12.67 -8.36
CA SER A 215 -9.12 14.00 -8.29
C SER A 215 -8.35 14.35 -9.57
N MET A 216 -8.00 13.35 -10.40
CA MET A 216 -7.27 13.55 -11.66
C MET A 216 -8.10 13.06 -12.84
N LEU A 217 -7.94 13.69 -14.00
CA LEU A 217 -8.53 13.22 -15.25
C LEU A 217 -7.74 12.01 -15.77
N ASN A 218 -8.47 10.97 -16.21
CA ASN A 218 -7.86 9.78 -16.79
C ASN A 218 -7.02 10.16 -18.02
N LYS A 219 -5.73 9.84 -17.95
CA LYS A 219 -4.77 9.88 -19.04
C LYS A 219 -4.12 8.48 -19.14
N PRO A 220 -3.53 8.13 -20.30
CA PRO A 220 -3.59 6.79 -20.88
C PRO A 220 -2.92 5.68 -20.07
#